data_AF-A0AAD9LR85-F1
#
_entry.id   AF-A0AAD9LR85-F1
#
_cell.length_a   1.000
_cell.length_b   1.000
_cell.length_c   1.000
_cell.angle_alpha   90.00
_cell.angle_beta   90.00
_cell.angle_gamma   90.00
#
_symmetry.space_group_name_H-M   'P 1'
#
loop_
_entity.id
_entity.type
_entity.pdbx_description
1 polymer ?
#
loop_
_entity_poly.entity_id
_entity_poly.type
_entity_poly.pdbx_seq_one_letter_code
_entity_poly.pdbx_strand_id
1 'polypeptide(L)'
;MAAYKRAVSILGEEKVKQIRQEWDTLGRKPRRQRVEAVRRRCASTFTVRPVGASDKSSSSRKTNFRQVNIHTLFNFPSKDKSFLSLHYIRAIIPVGGSRIARLRKILENGIESLHTRRIKQAPWHAFTEEDVAHFKDHLPNRMDSRALTGTRASISLKPSLTWKIVHSRYVEDTTRLNTNTRTLSYSRFVQYVRYYFPGVRLKRTAEDLCDCCVRLDILLLQSDISDEEREAVLLEKVQCSYS
;
A
#
# COMPACT_ATOMS: atom_id res chain seq x y z
N MET A 1 32.45 -1.12 28.14
CA MET A 1 33.12 0.12 28.60
C MET A 1 33.62 1.05 27.47
N ALA A 2 34.25 0.55 26.39
CA ALA A 2 34.84 1.42 25.34
C ALA A 2 33.83 2.31 24.56
N ALA A 3 32.56 1.90 24.45
CA ALA A 3 31.51 2.72 23.83
C ALA A 3 31.06 3.88 24.73
N TYR A 4 30.98 3.65 26.04
CA TYR A 4 30.59 4.67 27.03
C TYR A 4 31.63 5.79 27.08
N LYS A 5 32.92 5.45 27.18
CA LYS A 5 34.01 6.44 27.18
C LYS A 5 33.99 7.37 25.95
N ARG A 6 33.69 6.81 24.76
CA ARG A 6 33.55 7.59 23.51
C ARG A 6 32.31 8.45 23.46
N ALA A 7 31.17 7.96 23.98
CA ALA A 7 29.98 8.79 24.08
C ALA A 7 30.20 9.96 25.03
N VAL A 8 30.87 9.72 26.17
CA VAL A 8 31.23 10.75 27.15
C VAL A 8 32.17 11.80 26.55
N SER A 9 33.17 11.40 25.75
CA SER A 9 34.09 12.35 25.11
C SER A 9 33.41 13.26 24.07
N ILE A 10 32.34 12.80 23.43
CA ILE A 10 31.63 13.56 22.39
C ILE A 10 30.51 14.43 22.98
N LEU A 11 29.76 13.88 23.95
CA LEU A 11 28.52 14.48 24.43
C LEU A 11 28.61 15.07 25.85
N GLY A 12 29.68 14.76 26.58
CA GLY A 12 29.80 15.02 28.01
C GLY A 12 29.09 13.97 28.86
N GLU A 13 29.63 13.70 30.05
CA GLU A 13 29.14 12.63 30.94
C GLU A 13 27.69 12.85 31.37
N GLU A 14 27.33 14.09 31.72
CA GLU A 14 25.99 14.47 32.15
C GLU A 14 24.93 14.23 31.07
N LYS A 15 25.24 14.54 29.81
CA LYS A 15 24.31 14.31 28.69
C LYS A 15 24.08 12.82 28.45
N VAL A 16 25.13 12.01 28.58
CA VAL A 16 25.04 10.55 28.43
C VAL A 16 24.21 9.94 29.56
N LYS A 17 24.39 10.40 30.79
CA LYS A 17 23.56 10.00 31.95
C LYS A 17 22.10 10.37 31.76
N GLN A 18 21.81 11.59 31.29
CA GLN A 18 20.46 12.05 31.01
C GLN A 18 19.77 11.19 29.95
N ILE A 19 20.43 10.92 28.82
CA ILE A 19 19.89 10.05 27.76
C ILE A 19 19.59 8.66 28.32
N ARG A 20 20.47 8.10 29.15
CA ARG A 20 20.25 6.78 29.76
C ARG A 20 19.01 6.76 30.67
N GLN A 21 18.86 7.76 31.55
CA GLN A 21 17.68 7.88 32.42
C GLN A 21 16.38 8.02 31.60
N GLU A 22 16.41 8.76 30.50
CA GLU A 22 15.26 8.88 29.59
C GLU A 22 14.91 7.54 28.92
N TRP A 23 15.92 6.77 28.50
CA TRP A 23 15.70 5.45 27.91
C TRP A 23 15.11 4.46 28.92
N ASP A 24 15.62 4.46 30.15
CA ASP A 24 15.14 3.58 31.22
C ASP A 24 13.68 3.93 31.63
N THR A 25 13.32 5.21 31.61
CA THR A 25 11.94 5.66 31.87
C THR A 25 10.98 5.36 30.71
N LEU A 26 11.45 5.38 29.46
CA LEU A 26 10.66 4.97 28.30
C LEU A 26 10.43 3.44 28.25
N GLY A 27 11.39 2.66 28.74
CA GLY A 27 11.30 1.20 28.84
C GLY A 27 10.15 0.69 29.72
N ARG A 28 9.58 1.53 30.58
CA ARG A 28 8.45 1.18 31.47
C ARG A 28 7.07 1.59 30.93
N LYS A 29 7.00 2.36 29.84
CA LYS A 29 5.71 2.81 29.29
C LYS A 29 5.10 1.82 28.29
N PRO A 30 3.76 1.71 28.20
CA PRO A 30 3.09 0.93 27.16
C PRO A 30 3.51 1.37 25.75
N ARG A 31 3.60 0.42 24.80
CA ARG A 31 4.12 0.64 23.44
C ARG A 31 3.50 1.84 22.72
N ARG A 32 2.19 2.09 22.91
CA ARG A 32 1.49 3.26 22.34
C ARG A 32 2.04 4.60 22.85
N GLN A 33 2.36 4.70 24.14
CA GLN A 33 2.90 5.93 24.73
C GLN A 33 4.34 6.19 24.30
N ARG A 34 5.14 5.15 24.01
CA ARG A 34 6.50 5.31 23.48
C ARG A 34 6.51 5.93 22.09
N VAL A 35 5.63 5.44 21.22
CA VAL A 35 5.48 5.97 19.84
C VAL A 35 5.07 7.44 19.89
N GLU A 36 4.14 7.80 20.77
CA GLU A 36 3.67 9.17 20.90
C GLU A 36 4.72 10.12 21.50
N ALA A 37 5.52 9.65 22.47
CA ALA A 37 6.63 10.43 23.04
C ALA A 37 7.73 10.72 22.01
N VAL A 38 8.09 9.72 21.19
CA VAL A 38 9.03 9.92 20.08
C VAL A 38 8.45 10.88 19.04
N ARG A 39 7.16 10.74 18.71
CA ARG A 39 6.46 11.62 17.78
C ARG A 39 6.45 13.08 18.25
N ARG A 40 6.16 13.34 19.52
CA ARG A 40 6.20 14.70 20.10
C ARG A 40 7.60 15.30 20.08
N ARG A 41 8.63 14.52 20.41
CA ARG A 41 10.03 14.99 20.36
C ARG A 41 10.46 15.36 18.95
N CYS A 42 10.11 14.57 17.94
CA CYS A 42 10.37 14.92 16.54
C CYS A 42 9.61 16.18 16.09
N ALA A 43 8.39 16.40 16.62
CA ALA A 43 7.61 17.60 16.32
C ALA A 43 8.17 18.86 16.98
N SER A 44 8.68 18.78 18.22
CA SER A 44 9.23 19.94 18.94
C SER A 44 10.55 20.45 18.37
N THR A 45 11.32 19.61 17.68
CA THR A 45 12.58 20.02 17.05
C THR A 45 12.36 20.73 15.70
N PHE A 46 11.12 20.75 15.18
CA PHE A 46 10.76 21.39 13.91
C PHE A 46 9.83 22.60 14.13
N THR A 47 10.35 23.67 14.72
CA THR A 47 9.77 25.02 14.57
C THR A 47 10.50 25.76 13.46
N VAL A 48 10.08 25.50 12.21
CA VAL A 48 10.51 26.32 11.07
C VAL A 48 9.84 27.69 11.22
N ARG A 49 10.62 28.75 11.44
CA ARG A 49 10.11 30.12 11.37
C ARG A 49 9.58 30.38 9.96
N PRO A 50 8.32 30.83 9.79
CA PRO A 50 7.81 31.18 8.48
C PRO A 50 8.56 32.42 7.98
N VAL A 51 9.19 32.29 6.82
CA VAL A 51 9.72 33.41 6.05
C VAL A 51 8.60 33.91 5.14
N GLY A 52 8.19 35.16 5.36
CA GLY A 52 7.54 36.05 4.39
C GLY A 52 6.32 35.54 3.63
N ALA A 53 5.14 36.00 4.05
CA ALA A 53 3.90 35.86 3.30
C ALA A 53 3.93 36.67 1.98
N SER A 54 3.31 36.12 0.93
CA SER A 54 2.72 36.90 -0.16
C SER A 54 1.41 36.22 -0.58
N ASP A 55 0.33 36.99 -0.49
CA ASP A 55 -1.05 36.59 -0.72
C ASP A 55 -1.32 36.24 -2.19
N LYS A 56 -2.08 35.16 -2.43
CA LYS A 56 -3.28 35.13 -3.30
C LYS A 56 -3.96 33.75 -3.35
N SER A 57 -5.28 33.81 -3.19
CA SER A 57 -6.35 32.93 -3.72
C SER A 57 -6.36 31.42 -3.40
N SER A 58 -7.19 31.09 -2.41
CA SER A 58 -8.21 30.02 -2.36
C SER A 58 -8.24 28.94 -3.47
N SER A 59 -7.83 27.71 -3.11
CA SER A 59 -8.43 26.47 -3.64
C SER A 59 -8.15 25.25 -2.74
N SER A 60 -9.24 24.64 -2.26
CA SER A 60 -9.45 23.24 -1.85
C SER A 60 -8.26 22.41 -1.32
N ARG A 61 -8.14 22.30 0.01
CA ARG A 61 -7.19 21.40 0.70
C ARG A 61 -7.62 19.93 0.62
N LYS A 62 -6.95 19.13 -0.22
CA LYS A 62 -6.80 17.68 0.01
C LYS A 62 -5.56 17.45 0.87
N THR A 63 -5.72 16.82 2.03
CA THR A 63 -4.62 16.43 2.92
C THR A 63 -3.83 15.26 2.32
N ASN A 64 -2.74 15.56 1.64
CA ASN A 64 -1.74 14.58 1.25
C ASN A 64 -0.89 14.15 2.45
N PHE A 65 -0.74 12.83 2.63
CA PHE A 65 0.24 12.22 3.52
C PHE A 65 1.64 12.73 3.13
N ARG A 66 2.25 13.55 4.00
CA ARG A 66 3.64 13.99 3.84
C ARG A 66 4.57 12.82 4.18
N GLN A 67 5.26 12.29 3.18
CA GLN A 67 6.48 11.52 3.39
C GLN A 67 7.45 12.37 4.22
N VAL A 68 7.93 11.81 5.33
CA VAL A 68 9.00 12.41 6.12
C VAL A 68 10.25 12.43 5.24
N ASN A 69 10.71 13.63 4.89
CA ASN A 69 11.90 13.83 4.08
C ASN A 69 13.13 13.45 4.92
N ILE A 70 13.69 12.27 4.67
CA ILE A 70 14.86 11.74 5.42
C ILE A 70 16.12 12.58 5.18
N HIS A 71 16.17 13.42 4.14
CA HIS A 71 17.30 14.32 3.88
C HIS A 71 17.58 15.29 5.03
N THR A 72 16.56 15.73 5.78
CA THR A 72 16.77 16.69 6.88
C THR A 72 17.37 16.09 8.15
N LEU A 73 17.50 14.77 8.27
CA LEU A 73 18.22 14.14 9.39
C LEU A 73 19.73 14.00 9.14
N PHE A 74 20.20 14.29 7.92
CA PHE A 74 21.61 14.08 7.53
C PHE A 74 22.35 15.34 7.07
N ASN A 75 21.68 16.51 6.99
CA ASN A 75 22.36 17.79 6.76
C ASN A 75 22.91 18.36 8.08
N PHE A 76 23.96 17.73 8.61
CA PHE A 76 24.88 18.41 9.52
C PHE A 76 25.99 19.06 8.69
N PRO A 77 26.19 20.38 8.75
CA PRO A 77 27.33 21.03 8.12
C PRO A 77 28.57 20.73 8.97
N SER A 78 29.13 19.53 8.81
CA SER A 78 30.43 19.17 9.35
C SER A 78 31.42 19.07 8.21
N LYS A 79 32.42 19.96 8.20
CA LYS A 79 33.56 19.90 7.26
C LYS A 79 34.43 18.65 7.49
N ASP A 80 34.20 17.92 8.56
CA ASP A 80 34.90 16.68 8.86
C ASP A 80 34.03 15.48 8.52
N LYS A 81 34.43 14.75 7.46
CA LYS A 81 33.88 13.45 7.04
C LYS A 81 34.25 12.35 8.05
N SER A 82 33.93 12.52 9.32
CA SER A 82 34.02 11.43 10.28
C SER A 82 32.82 10.51 10.07
N PHE A 83 33.06 9.40 9.37
CA PHE A 83 32.09 8.32 9.24
C PHE A 83 31.62 7.90 10.63
N LEU A 84 30.31 7.99 10.89
CA LEU A 84 29.71 7.40 12.08
C LEU A 84 30.13 5.93 12.13
N SER A 85 30.94 5.57 13.12
CA SER A 85 31.46 4.20 13.23
C SER A 85 30.30 3.20 13.25
N LEU A 86 30.49 2.04 12.61
CA LEU A 86 29.49 0.97 12.48
C LEU A 86 28.81 0.59 13.82
N HIS A 87 29.52 0.82 14.93
CA HIS A 87 29.03 0.59 16.29
C HIS A 87 27.93 1.58 16.72
N TYR A 88 28.00 2.84 16.29
CA TYR A 88 27.03 3.88 16.61
C TYR A 88 25.70 3.65 15.89
N ILE A 89 25.74 3.19 14.64
CA ILE A 89 24.55 2.82 13.85
C ILE A 89 23.83 1.62 14.50
N ARG A 90 24.58 0.63 15.02
CA ARG A 90 24.03 -0.54 15.72
C ARG A 90 23.38 -0.20 17.06
N ALA A 91 23.86 0.85 17.74
CA ALA A 91 23.33 1.27 19.03
C ALA A 91 21.99 2.02 18.90
N ILE A 92 21.79 2.77 17.80
CA ILE A 92 20.58 3.59 17.58
C ILE A 92 19.45 2.77 16.95
N ILE A 93 19.78 1.81 16.09
CA ILE A 93 18.78 0.99 15.42
C ILE A 93 19.18 -0.48 15.64
N PRO A 94 18.37 -1.30 16.34
CA PRO A 94 18.62 -2.72 16.45
C PRO A 94 18.32 -3.37 15.09
N VAL A 95 19.28 -3.28 14.17
CA VAL A 95 19.17 -3.82 12.82
C VAL A 95 19.94 -5.13 12.70
N GLY A 96 19.21 -6.24 12.71
CA GLY A 96 19.72 -7.55 12.30
C GLY A 96 20.23 -7.53 10.84
N GLY A 97 21.09 -8.52 10.51
CA GLY A 97 22.03 -8.51 9.38
C GLY A 97 21.56 -8.00 8.02
N SER A 98 20.29 -8.23 7.64
CA SER A 98 19.76 -7.79 6.33
C SER A 98 19.63 -6.27 6.18
N ARG A 99 19.39 -5.55 7.29
CA ARG A 99 19.26 -4.08 7.27
C ARG A 99 20.61 -3.38 7.26
N ILE A 100 21.65 -3.97 7.86
CA ILE A 100 23.03 -3.46 7.78
C ILE A 100 23.56 -3.59 6.35
N ALA A 101 23.27 -4.71 5.68
CA ALA A 101 23.63 -4.88 4.26
C ALA A 101 22.94 -3.84 3.37
N ARG A 102 21.66 -3.54 3.61
CA ARG A 102 20.97 -2.46 2.92
C ARG A 102 21.64 -1.11 3.15
N LEU A 103 21.90 -0.74 4.42
CA LEU A 103 22.53 0.53 4.77
C LEU A 103 23.91 0.71 4.12
N ARG A 104 24.74 -0.34 4.10
CA ARG A 104 26.01 -0.32 3.36
C ARG A 104 25.79 -0.03 1.87
N LYS A 105 24.81 -0.69 1.26
CA LYS A 105 24.46 -0.46 -0.14
C LYS A 105 23.94 0.95 -0.41
N ILE A 106 23.24 1.58 0.53
CA ILE A 106 22.82 3.01 0.46
C ILE A 106 24.04 3.92 0.48
N LEU A 107 24.97 3.64 1.39
CA LEU A 107 26.17 4.46 1.55
C LEU A 107 27.08 4.36 0.33
N GLU A 108 27.18 3.17 -0.28
CA GLU A 108 27.99 2.94 -1.48
C GLU A 108 27.37 3.53 -2.75
N ASN A 109 26.05 3.39 -2.94
CA ASN A 109 25.39 3.69 -4.22
C ASN A 109 24.45 4.91 -4.17
N GLY A 110 24.38 5.61 -3.04
CA GLY A 110 23.42 6.70 -2.80
C GLY A 110 21.98 6.21 -2.58
N ILE A 111 21.16 7.05 -1.92
CA ILE A 111 19.74 6.74 -1.60
C ILE A 111 18.89 6.55 -2.87
N GLU A 112 19.28 7.19 -3.97
CA GLU A 112 18.57 7.10 -5.25
C GLU A 112 18.62 5.69 -5.86
N SER A 113 19.71 4.94 -5.63
CA SER A 113 19.87 3.56 -6.10
C SER A 113 18.98 2.53 -5.38
N LEU A 114 18.44 2.87 -4.20
CA LEU A 114 17.46 2.01 -3.53
C LEU A 114 16.03 2.20 -4.04
N HIS A 115 15.76 3.35 -4.69
CA HIS A 115 14.45 3.68 -5.24
C HIS A 115 14.30 3.32 -6.70
N THR A 116 15.35 2.81 -7.36
CA THR A 116 15.16 1.86 -8.47
C THR A 116 14.61 0.58 -7.87
N ARG A 117 13.34 0.62 -7.46
CA ARG A 117 12.44 -0.50 -7.33
C ARG A 117 12.82 -1.37 -8.51
N ARG A 118 13.46 -2.54 -8.26
CA ARG A 118 13.69 -3.55 -9.30
C ARG A 118 12.42 -3.51 -10.13
N ILE A 119 12.53 -3.19 -11.43
CA ILE A 119 11.38 -3.21 -12.33
C ILE A 119 10.72 -4.52 -11.99
N LYS A 120 9.54 -4.45 -11.36
CA LYS A 120 8.89 -5.65 -10.87
C LYS A 120 8.70 -6.43 -12.14
N GLN A 121 9.44 -7.52 -12.32
CA GLN A 121 9.20 -8.37 -13.46
C GLN A 121 7.72 -8.67 -13.39
N ALA A 122 7.03 -8.23 -14.44
CA ALA A 122 5.60 -8.47 -14.54
C ALA A 122 5.48 -9.99 -14.37
N PRO A 123 4.60 -10.46 -13.47
CA PRO A 123 4.40 -11.89 -13.29
C PRO A 123 4.27 -12.55 -14.66
N TRP A 124 4.76 -13.76 -14.86
CA TRP A 124 4.72 -14.43 -16.17
C TRP A 124 3.31 -14.61 -16.76
N HIS A 125 2.29 -14.36 -15.94
CA HIS A 125 0.87 -14.36 -16.27
C HIS A 125 0.25 -12.95 -16.38
N ALA A 126 1.07 -11.90 -16.29
CA ALA A 126 0.65 -10.53 -16.52
C ALA A 126 0.52 -10.33 -18.03
N PHE A 127 -0.57 -9.68 -18.41
CA PHE A 127 -0.83 -9.32 -19.79
C PHE A 127 0.20 -8.32 -20.29
N THR A 128 0.51 -8.39 -21.57
CA THR A 128 1.34 -7.36 -22.20
C THR A 128 0.54 -6.06 -22.31
N GLU A 129 1.22 -4.96 -22.62
CA GLU A 129 0.52 -3.69 -22.81
C GLU A 129 -0.43 -3.75 -24.01
N GLU A 130 -0.10 -4.51 -25.05
CA GLU A 130 -0.96 -4.75 -26.21
C GLU A 130 -2.25 -5.48 -25.82
N ASP A 131 -2.14 -6.51 -24.99
CA ASP A 131 -3.33 -7.24 -24.54
C ASP A 131 -4.24 -6.36 -23.67
N VAL A 132 -3.65 -5.50 -22.84
CA VAL A 132 -4.40 -4.53 -22.02
C VAL A 132 -5.06 -3.49 -22.92
N ALA A 133 -4.39 -3.03 -23.97
CA ALA A 133 -4.97 -2.12 -24.96
C ALA A 133 -6.15 -2.78 -25.67
N HIS A 134 -5.99 -4.01 -26.16
CA HIS A 134 -7.07 -4.78 -26.79
C HIS A 134 -8.25 -4.99 -25.83
N PHE A 135 -7.98 -5.33 -24.57
CA PHE A 135 -9.00 -5.45 -23.53
C PHE A 135 -9.76 -4.12 -23.30
N LYS A 136 -9.03 -3.00 -23.28
CA LYS A 136 -9.61 -1.65 -23.12
C LYS A 136 -10.42 -1.22 -24.33
N ASP A 137 -10.06 -1.61 -25.54
CA ASP A 137 -10.84 -1.30 -26.74
C ASP A 137 -12.12 -2.13 -26.81
N HIS A 138 -12.11 -3.32 -26.22
CA HIS A 138 -13.25 -4.22 -26.25
C HIS A 138 -14.40 -3.84 -25.30
N LEU A 139 -14.07 -3.28 -24.14
CA LEU A 139 -15.04 -2.99 -23.07
C LEU A 139 -16.00 -1.81 -23.35
N PRO A 140 -15.57 -0.66 -23.90
CA PRO A 140 -16.43 0.50 -24.19
C PRO A 140 -17.51 0.25 -25.22
N ASN A 141 -17.29 -0.67 -26.16
CA ASN A 141 -18.30 -1.04 -27.14
C ASN A 141 -19.38 -1.95 -26.54
N ARG A 142 -19.12 -2.53 -25.36
CA ARG A 142 -19.95 -3.56 -24.73
C ARG A 142 -20.64 -3.07 -23.45
N MET A 143 -20.03 -2.08 -22.78
CA MET A 143 -20.61 -1.32 -21.68
C MET A 143 -21.06 0.02 -22.21
N ASP A 144 -22.26 0.47 -21.88
CA ASP A 144 -22.72 1.81 -22.29
C ASP A 144 -21.62 2.84 -21.99
N SER A 145 -21.12 3.54 -23.02
CA SER A 145 -19.98 4.46 -22.93
C SER A 145 -20.14 5.51 -21.82
N ARG A 146 -21.39 5.82 -21.46
CA ARG A 146 -21.76 6.67 -20.32
C ARG A 146 -21.24 6.15 -18.97
N ALA A 147 -21.02 4.84 -18.82
CA ALA A 147 -20.52 4.20 -17.60
C ALA A 147 -19.02 4.40 -17.39
N LEU A 148 -18.31 4.78 -18.45
CA LEU A 148 -16.86 4.94 -18.44
C LEU A 148 -16.42 6.37 -18.15
N THR A 149 -17.27 7.37 -18.39
CA THR A 149 -16.93 8.80 -18.27
C THR A 149 -16.94 9.35 -16.84
N GLY A 150 -16.93 8.48 -15.82
CA GLY A 150 -16.66 8.87 -14.42
C GLY A 150 -17.72 9.75 -13.74
N THR A 151 -18.78 10.12 -14.45
CA THR A 151 -19.96 10.70 -13.83
C THR A 151 -20.59 9.61 -12.97
N ARG A 152 -20.72 9.84 -11.67
CA ARG A 152 -21.26 8.92 -10.63
C ARG A 152 -22.71 8.46 -10.85
N ALA A 153 -23.21 8.51 -12.07
CA ALA A 153 -24.47 7.88 -12.43
C ALA A 153 -24.27 6.36 -12.37
N SER A 154 -24.93 5.72 -11.41
CA SER A 154 -25.17 4.28 -11.47
C SER A 154 -25.99 4.00 -12.72
N ILE A 155 -25.33 3.75 -13.83
CA ILE A 155 -26.01 3.40 -15.06
C ILE A 155 -26.57 2.00 -14.86
N SER A 156 -27.90 1.95 -14.84
CA SER A 156 -28.65 0.70 -14.91
C SER A 156 -28.34 0.08 -16.26
N LEU A 157 -27.31 -0.76 -16.32
CA LEU A 157 -27.08 -1.65 -17.45
C LEU A 157 -28.33 -2.53 -17.61
N LYS A 158 -28.59 -2.98 -18.84
CA LYS A 158 -29.71 -3.88 -19.14
C LYS A 158 -29.81 -4.95 -18.06
N PRO A 159 -31.00 -5.22 -17.49
CA PRO A 159 -31.17 -6.05 -16.30
C PRO A 159 -30.67 -7.50 -16.45
N SER A 160 -30.38 -7.94 -17.67
CA SER A 160 -29.85 -9.26 -17.99
C SER A 160 -28.33 -9.33 -18.16
N LEU A 161 -27.59 -8.22 -18.05
CA LEU A 161 -26.15 -8.24 -18.28
C LEU A 161 -25.41 -8.70 -17.00
N THR A 162 -24.76 -9.86 -17.08
CA THR A 162 -23.94 -10.44 -15.99
C THR A 162 -22.46 -10.38 -16.35
N TRP A 163 -21.57 -10.48 -15.35
CA TRP A 163 -20.14 -10.52 -15.64
C TRP A 163 -19.78 -11.72 -16.52
N LYS A 164 -20.46 -12.86 -16.34
CA LYS A 164 -20.28 -14.04 -17.20
C LYS A 164 -20.62 -13.76 -18.65
N ILE A 165 -21.74 -13.11 -18.94
CA ILE A 165 -22.12 -12.78 -20.32
C ILE A 165 -21.08 -11.84 -20.95
N VAL A 166 -20.59 -10.85 -20.20
CA VAL A 166 -19.54 -9.95 -20.69
C VAL A 166 -18.25 -10.73 -20.94
N HIS A 167 -17.87 -11.65 -20.05
CA HIS A 167 -16.68 -12.48 -20.19
C HIS A 167 -16.77 -13.46 -21.37
N SER A 168 -17.88 -14.18 -21.53
CA SER A 168 -18.10 -15.09 -22.67
C SER A 168 -17.97 -14.35 -23.99
N ARG A 169 -18.58 -13.16 -24.10
CA ARG A 169 -18.47 -12.30 -25.28
C ARG A 169 -17.03 -11.85 -25.54
N TYR A 170 -16.29 -11.51 -24.49
CA TYR A 170 -14.87 -11.19 -24.61
C TYR A 170 -14.06 -12.38 -25.12
N VAL A 171 -14.33 -13.60 -24.63
CA VAL A 171 -13.67 -14.83 -25.09
C VAL A 171 -13.99 -15.12 -26.55
N GLU A 172 -15.26 -15.04 -26.94
CA GLU A 172 -15.72 -15.24 -28.33
C GLU A 172 -15.05 -14.26 -29.29
N ASP A 173 -15.03 -12.97 -28.95
CA ASP A 173 -14.45 -11.97 -29.85
C ASP A 173 -12.92 -12.06 -29.94
N THR A 174 -12.26 -12.35 -28.81
CA THR A 174 -10.81 -12.52 -28.79
C THR A 174 -10.39 -13.72 -29.63
N THR A 175 -11.11 -14.85 -29.50
CA THR A 175 -10.83 -16.07 -30.27
C THR A 175 -11.23 -15.95 -31.75
N ARG A 176 -12.26 -15.15 -32.07
CA ARG A 176 -12.68 -14.85 -33.45
C ARG A 176 -11.66 -14.02 -34.20
N LEU A 177 -11.06 -13.01 -33.55
CA LEU A 177 -10.04 -12.16 -34.20
C LEU A 177 -8.73 -12.92 -34.39
N ASN A 178 -8.33 -13.72 -33.39
CA ASN A 178 -7.09 -14.47 -33.41
C ASN A 178 -7.24 -15.75 -32.57
N THR A 179 -7.28 -16.90 -33.23
CA THR A 179 -7.48 -18.21 -32.56
C THR A 179 -6.38 -18.54 -31.55
N ASN A 180 -5.17 -18.00 -31.75
CA ASN A 180 -4.02 -18.20 -30.85
C ASN A 180 -3.90 -17.14 -29.75
N THR A 181 -4.79 -16.14 -29.68
CA THR A 181 -4.70 -15.11 -28.64
C THR A 181 -5.16 -15.67 -27.30
N ARG A 182 -4.36 -15.38 -26.28
CA ARG A 182 -4.58 -15.85 -24.91
C ARG A 182 -5.81 -15.14 -24.30
N THR A 183 -6.82 -15.90 -23.90
CA THR A 183 -8.00 -15.36 -23.23
C THR A 183 -7.85 -15.32 -21.72
N LEU A 184 -8.34 -14.26 -21.08
CA LEU A 184 -8.46 -14.16 -19.62
C LEU A 184 -9.38 -15.25 -19.05
N SER A 185 -8.99 -15.85 -17.92
CA SER A 185 -9.96 -16.56 -17.10
C SER A 185 -10.96 -15.58 -16.48
N TYR A 186 -12.17 -16.05 -16.20
CA TYR A 186 -13.26 -15.21 -15.66
C TYR A 186 -12.84 -14.39 -14.42
N SER A 187 -12.18 -15.03 -13.44
CA SER A 187 -11.71 -14.34 -12.22
C SER A 187 -10.71 -13.23 -12.52
N ARG A 188 -9.75 -13.47 -13.41
CA ARG A 188 -8.77 -12.45 -13.82
C ARG A 188 -9.42 -11.35 -14.64
N PHE A 189 -10.36 -11.68 -15.51
CA PHE A 189 -11.14 -10.71 -16.27
C PHE A 189 -11.83 -9.72 -15.32
N VAL A 190 -12.57 -10.20 -14.32
CA VAL A 190 -13.26 -9.33 -13.36
C VAL A 190 -12.28 -8.47 -12.55
N GLN A 191 -11.13 -9.02 -12.13
CA GLN A 191 -10.09 -8.23 -11.45
C GLN A 191 -9.57 -7.08 -12.32
N TYR A 192 -9.31 -7.34 -13.60
CA TYR A 192 -8.83 -6.34 -14.55
C TYR A 192 -9.90 -5.27 -14.82
N VAL A 193 -11.17 -5.67 -14.99
CA VAL A 193 -12.25 -4.70 -15.16
C VAL A 193 -12.34 -3.78 -13.95
N ARG A 194 -12.32 -4.33 -12.73
CA ARG A 194 -12.37 -3.51 -11.50
C ARG A 194 -11.18 -2.57 -11.35
N TYR A 195 -10.00 -3.00 -11.79
CA TYR A 195 -8.78 -2.20 -11.73
C TYR A 195 -8.81 -1.02 -12.69
N TYR A 196 -9.17 -1.26 -13.96
CA TYR A 196 -9.19 -0.21 -15.00
C TYR A 196 -10.48 0.62 -15.00
N PHE A 197 -11.59 0.05 -14.53
CA PHE A 197 -12.92 0.66 -14.56
C PHE A 197 -13.62 0.56 -13.20
N PRO A 198 -13.10 1.23 -12.16
CA PRO A 198 -13.61 1.13 -10.79
C PRO A 198 -15.06 1.64 -10.63
N GLY A 199 -15.56 2.41 -11.59
CA GLY A 199 -16.94 2.91 -11.62
C GLY A 199 -17.96 1.90 -12.16
N VAL A 200 -17.52 0.85 -12.86
CA VAL A 200 -18.41 -0.13 -13.45
C VAL A 200 -18.84 -1.13 -12.39
N ARG A 201 -20.15 -1.15 -12.11
CA ARG A 201 -20.78 -2.12 -11.22
C ARG A 201 -21.90 -2.83 -11.96
N LEU A 202 -21.72 -4.12 -12.21
CA LEU A 202 -22.83 -5.00 -12.58
C LEU A 202 -23.45 -5.60 -11.31
N LYS A 203 -24.77 -5.78 -11.33
CA LYS A 203 -25.45 -6.52 -10.27
C LYS A 203 -24.90 -7.95 -10.29
N ARG A 204 -24.42 -8.42 -9.14
CA ARG A 204 -24.03 -9.82 -8.98
C ARG A 204 -25.25 -10.69 -9.22
N THR A 205 -25.15 -11.64 -10.13
CA THR A 205 -26.10 -12.75 -10.19
C THR A 205 -25.63 -13.89 -9.31
N ALA A 206 -26.51 -14.84 -8.99
CA ALA A 206 -26.16 -16.07 -8.27
C ALA A 206 -25.07 -16.90 -8.99
N GLU A 207 -24.85 -16.63 -10.28
CA GLU A 207 -23.79 -17.23 -11.06
C GLU A 207 -22.41 -16.58 -10.84
N ASP A 208 -22.36 -15.33 -10.38
CA ASP A 208 -21.14 -14.54 -10.16
C ASP A 208 -20.64 -14.64 -8.69
N LEU A 209 -21.04 -15.69 -7.97
CA LEU A 209 -20.58 -15.95 -6.60
C LEU A 209 -19.07 -16.21 -6.61
N CYS A 210 -18.33 -15.48 -5.77
CA CYS A 210 -16.89 -15.73 -5.63
C CYS A 210 -16.64 -17.00 -4.80
N ASP A 211 -15.43 -17.56 -4.89
CA ASP A 211 -15.02 -18.74 -4.12
C ASP A 211 -15.27 -18.58 -2.61
N CYS A 212 -15.18 -17.35 -2.08
CA CYS A 212 -15.51 -17.07 -0.69
C CYS A 212 -17.01 -17.27 -0.41
N CYS A 213 -17.90 -16.78 -1.28
CA CYS A 213 -19.34 -17.01 -1.16
C CYS A 213 -19.66 -18.51 -1.23
N VAL A 214 -19.05 -19.24 -2.17
CA VAL A 214 -19.24 -20.69 -2.30
C VAL A 214 -18.78 -21.42 -1.03
N ARG A 215 -17.63 -21.03 -0.48
CA ARG A 215 -17.13 -21.61 0.79
C ARG A 215 -18.07 -21.32 1.96
N LEU A 216 -18.60 -20.10 2.07
CA LEU A 216 -19.57 -19.76 3.12
C LEU A 216 -20.89 -20.54 2.93
N ASP A 217 -21.33 -20.77 1.70
CA ASP A 217 -22.50 -21.59 1.40
C ASP A 217 -22.29 -23.06 1.81
N ILE A 218 -21.10 -23.61 1.55
CA ILE A 218 -20.74 -24.95 2.01
C ILE A 218 -20.76 -25.03 3.54
N LEU A 219 -20.23 -24.03 4.24
CA LEU A 219 -20.27 -23.98 5.72
C LEU A 219 -21.71 -23.92 6.25
N LEU A 220 -22.61 -23.17 5.58
CA LEU A 220 -24.01 -23.06 5.99
C LEU A 220 -24.83 -24.35 5.77
N LEU A 221 -24.34 -25.25 4.90
CA LEU A 221 -24.94 -26.57 4.66
C LEU A 221 -24.56 -27.61 5.73
N GLN A 222 -23.56 -27.33 6.57
CA GLN A 222 -23.17 -28.22 7.66
C GLN A 222 -24.26 -28.26 8.74
N SER A 223 -24.64 -29.46 9.17
CA SER A 223 -25.70 -29.67 10.18
C SER A 223 -25.23 -29.48 11.62
N ASP A 224 -23.91 -29.46 11.83
CA ASP A 224 -23.23 -29.33 13.12
C ASP A 224 -22.86 -27.89 13.49
N ILE A 225 -23.16 -26.91 12.62
CA ILE A 225 -22.92 -25.49 12.91
C ILE A 225 -23.90 -24.98 13.98
N SER A 226 -23.39 -24.30 15.00
CA SER A 226 -24.22 -23.64 16.01
C SER A 226 -25.00 -22.47 15.41
N ASP A 227 -26.11 -22.07 16.05
CA ASP A 227 -26.92 -20.94 15.58
C ASP A 227 -26.12 -19.63 15.60
N GLU A 228 -25.25 -19.46 16.60
CA GLU A 228 -24.36 -18.30 16.71
C GLU A 228 -23.34 -18.24 15.56
N GLU A 229 -22.73 -19.38 15.20
CA GLU A 229 -21.80 -19.46 14.07
C GLU A 229 -22.51 -19.25 12.74
N ARG A 230 -23.73 -19.80 12.59
CA ARG A 230 -24.57 -19.61 11.40
C ARG A 230 -24.86 -18.12 11.17
N GLU A 231 -25.21 -17.38 12.21
CA GLU A 231 -25.47 -15.93 12.12
C GLU A 231 -24.19 -15.16 11.74
N ALA A 232 -23.03 -15.51 12.31
CA ALA A 232 -21.75 -14.91 11.96
C ALA A 232 -21.37 -15.16 10.48
N VAL A 233 -21.58 -16.38 9.97
CA VAL A 233 -21.32 -16.74 8.56
C VAL A 233 -22.27 -16.00 7.62
N LEU A 234 -23.55 -15.81 8.00
CA LEU A 234 -24.50 -15.01 7.22
C LEU A 234 -24.07 -13.53 7.14
N LEU A 235 -23.60 -12.95 8.25
CA LEU A 235 -23.05 -11.59 8.27
C LEU A 235 -21.83 -11.46 7.35
N GLU A 236 -20.91 -12.42 7.38
CA GLU A 236 -19.75 -12.44 6.50
C GLU A 236 -20.16 -12.56 5.01
N LYS A 237 -21.17 -13.39 4.71
CA LYS A 237 -21.70 -13.55 3.34
C LYS A 237 -22.29 -12.23 2.81
N VAL A 238 -23.00 -11.48 3.65
CA VAL A 238 -23.50 -10.14 3.32
C VAL A 238 -22.31 -9.22 3.01
N GLN A 239 -21.27 -9.20 3.83
CA GLN A 239 -20.08 -8.38 3.59
C GLN A 239 -19.34 -8.78 2.29
N CYS A 240 -19.29 -10.08 1.99
CA CYS A 240 -18.72 -10.61 0.76
C CYS A 240 -19.51 -10.14 -0.48
N SER A 241 -20.84 -10.08 -0.39
CA SER A 241 -21.72 -9.60 -1.47
C SER A 241 -21.53 -8.12 -1.80
N TYR A 242 -21.03 -7.32 -0.86
CA TYR A 242 -20.73 -5.88 -1.06
C TYR A 242 -19.30 -5.58 -1.49
N SER A 243 -18.39 -6.56 -1.43
CA SER A 243 -16.95 -6.43 -1.76
C SER A 243 -16.64 -6.84 -3.19
#